data_AF-E5G557-F1
#
_entry.id   AF-E5G557-F1
#
_cell.length_a   1.000
_cell.length_b   1.000
_cell.length_c   1.000
_cell.angle_alpha   90.00
_cell.angle_beta   90.00
_cell.angle_gamma   90.00
#
_symmetry.space_group_name_H-M   'P 1'
#
loop_
_entity.id
_entity.type
_entity.pdbx_description
1 polymer ?
#
loop_
_entity_poly.entity_id
_entity_poly.type
_entity_poly.pdbx_seq_one_letter_code
_entity_poly.pdbx_strand_id
1 'polypeptide(L)'
;FDDQTKMKVCDLIGDAIGCKDKTKLDELDEWNDMDLRDPYNKYKGVLIPPRRRQLCFPRIVRGPANLRNLKEFKEEILKGAQSEGKFLGNYYNEDKGNYYNEDKDKEKALEAMKNSFYDYEYIIKGSDILENIQFKDIKRKLDKLLEKETNNNIQNAEDWWETNKKSIWNAMLCGYKKSGNKIIDPSWCTIPTTEKTPQFLRWIKEWGTNVCIEKEKYKQNVKSECSNVTNIDLDPQASESTKCTSEIRKYQEWGRKRSIQWETISEGYKKYKGMDEFKNVFNNANEPNANEYLKEHCSKCPCGFNDMEEIANNKDNEKETFNRIIEKVNIPAELE
;
A
#
# COMPACT_ATOMS: atom_id res chain seq x y z
N PHE A 1 -27.01 1.81 -11.67
CA PHE A 1 -26.83 1.32 -10.30
C PHE A 1 -28.18 0.84 -9.74
N ASP A 2 -28.57 -0.43 -9.92
CA ASP A 2 -29.97 -0.88 -9.65
C ASP A 2 -30.11 -1.91 -8.51
N ASP A 3 -30.50 -1.44 -7.32
CA ASP A 3 -30.77 -2.18 -6.06
C ASP A 3 -31.53 -1.15 -5.23
N GLN A 4 -32.76 -1.47 -4.84
CA GLN A 4 -33.69 -0.55 -4.19
C GLN A 4 -33.18 -0.04 -2.82
N THR A 5 -32.06 -0.55 -2.31
CA THR A 5 -31.32 -0.04 -1.14
C THR A 5 -30.29 1.07 -1.45
N LYS A 6 -30.04 1.39 -2.73
CA LYS A 6 -28.94 2.27 -3.18
C LYS A 6 -29.08 3.75 -2.83
N MET A 7 -30.24 4.19 -2.38
CA MET A 7 -30.51 5.60 -2.10
C MET A 7 -30.07 6.08 -0.70
N LYS A 8 -29.19 5.35 0.03
CA LYS A 8 -28.74 5.75 1.39
C LYS A 8 -27.26 5.53 1.74
N VAL A 9 -26.42 4.97 0.84
CA VAL A 9 -24.99 4.72 1.16
C VAL A 9 -24.17 6.02 1.17
N CYS A 10 -24.41 6.92 0.22
CA CYS A 10 -23.75 8.23 0.22
C CYS A 10 -24.35 9.20 1.26
N ASP A 11 -25.59 8.97 1.68
CA ASP A 11 -26.33 9.79 2.66
C ASP A 11 -25.95 9.52 4.12
N LEU A 12 -24.96 8.64 4.37
CA LEU A 12 -24.38 8.48 5.70
C LEU A 12 -23.89 9.84 6.21
N ILE A 13 -24.42 10.26 7.37
CA ILE A 13 -24.45 11.66 7.82
C ILE A 13 -23.12 12.09 8.50
N GLY A 14 -22.25 11.16 8.89
CA GLY A 14 -21.00 11.49 9.58
C GLY A 14 -19.85 10.53 9.33
N ASP A 15 -18.63 11.06 9.43
CA ASP A 15 -17.39 10.28 9.40
C ASP A 15 -17.36 9.27 10.57
N ALA A 16 -16.67 8.16 10.39
CA ALA A 16 -16.47 7.16 11.43
C ALA A 16 -15.64 7.73 12.57
N ILE A 17 -16.10 7.51 13.81
CA ILE A 17 -15.44 8.01 15.01
C ILE A 17 -14.03 7.43 15.12
N GLY A 18 -13.05 8.31 15.25
CA GLY A 18 -11.66 7.96 15.50
C GLY A 18 -10.81 7.71 14.26
N CYS A 19 -11.37 7.94 13.07
CA CYS A 19 -10.57 8.07 11.85
C CYS A 19 -9.95 9.47 11.77
N LYS A 20 -8.72 9.53 11.23
CA LYS A 20 -7.91 10.74 11.14
C LYS A 20 -7.50 10.98 9.69
N ASP A 21 -7.09 12.20 9.39
CA ASP A 21 -6.46 12.54 8.12
C ASP A 21 -5.23 11.66 7.89
N LYS A 22 -4.98 11.34 6.61
CA LYS A 22 -3.83 10.52 6.22
C LYS A 22 -2.61 11.40 6.15
N THR A 23 -1.47 10.86 6.55
CA THR A 23 -0.19 11.55 6.45
C THR A 23 0.85 10.57 5.91
N LYS A 24 1.79 11.07 5.10
CA LYS A 24 2.99 10.33 4.71
C LYS A 24 2.71 8.94 4.06
N LEU A 25 1.62 8.79 3.31
CA LEU A 25 1.27 7.49 2.71
C LEU A 25 2.28 7.05 1.64
N ASP A 26 2.90 8.02 0.96
CA ASP A 26 3.90 7.79 -0.07
C ASP A 26 5.32 7.66 0.51
N GLU A 27 5.54 7.92 1.81
CA GLU A 27 6.88 7.92 2.40
C GLU A 27 7.34 6.47 2.68
N LEU A 28 8.33 6.00 1.94
CA LEU A 28 8.89 4.66 2.12
C LEU A 28 9.49 4.43 3.52
N ASP A 29 9.92 5.49 4.23
CA ASP A 29 10.41 5.39 5.62
C ASP A 29 9.32 5.00 6.64
N GLU A 30 8.05 5.15 6.30
CA GLU A 30 6.93 4.80 7.18
C GLU A 30 6.54 3.30 7.10
N TRP A 31 7.15 2.55 6.18
CA TRP A 31 7.00 1.10 6.04
C TRP A 31 7.84 0.37 7.10
N ASN A 32 7.17 -0.29 8.04
CA ASN A 32 7.82 -1.00 9.14
C ASN A 32 6.92 -2.12 9.70
N ASP A 33 7.47 -2.86 10.64
CA ASP A 33 6.86 -4.02 11.30
C ASP A 33 6.39 -3.72 12.74
N MET A 34 6.44 -2.46 13.18
CA MET A 34 6.25 -2.04 14.58
C MET A 34 4.88 -2.43 15.16
N ASP A 35 3.84 -2.48 14.33
CA ASP A 35 2.49 -2.81 14.77
C ASP A 35 2.19 -4.33 14.72
N LEU A 36 3.15 -5.16 14.26
CA LEU A 36 3.01 -6.62 14.24
C LEU A 36 3.27 -7.20 15.64
N ARG A 37 2.51 -8.25 16.00
CA ARG A 37 2.70 -8.95 17.28
C ARG A 37 3.91 -9.87 17.33
N ASP A 38 4.28 -10.44 16.20
CA ASP A 38 5.37 -11.42 16.09
C ASP A 38 6.20 -11.20 14.81
N PRO A 39 6.84 -10.02 14.68
CA PRO A 39 7.57 -9.64 13.48
C PRO A 39 8.86 -10.45 13.28
N TYR A 40 9.40 -11.07 14.33
CA TYR A 40 10.67 -11.82 14.22
C TYR A 40 10.47 -13.32 13.99
N ASN A 41 9.29 -13.87 14.31
CA ASN A 41 8.96 -15.27 14.05
C ASN A 41 7.86 -15.37 12.99
N LYS A 42 6.58 -15.48 13.37
CA LYS A 42 5.49 -15.79 12.43
C LYS A 42 5.46 -14.83 11.23
N TYR A 43 5.66 -13.54 11.46
CA TYR A 43 5.56 -12.50 10.44
C TYR A 43 6.90 -11.90 9.98
N LYS A 44 8.00 -12.67 10.10
CA LYS A 44 9.33 -12.25 9.59
C LYS A 44 9.27 -11.81 8.14
N GLY A 45 9.76 -10.60 7.87
CA GLY A 45 9.83 -10.04 6.52
C GLY A 45 8.58 -9.30 6.06
N VAL A 46 7.57 -9.15 6.91
CA VAL A 46 6.39 -8.33 6.63
C VAL A 46 6.69 -6.88 7.01
N LEU A 47 6.62 -5.98 6.03
CA LEU A 47 6.53 -4.54 6.26
C LEU A 47 5.10 -4.08 6.02
N ILE A 48 4.51 -3.40 6.99
CA ILE A 48 3.13 -2.94 6.93
C ILE A 48 3.09 -1.62 6.14
N PRO A 49 2.24 -1.50 5.10
CA PRO A 49 2.05 -0.24 4.39
C PRO A 49 1.59 0.87 5.34
N PRO A 50 2.10 2.11 5.21
CA PRO A 50 1.64 3.27 5.97
C PRO A 50 0.12 3.47 5.85
N ARG A 51 -0.43 3.21 4.66
CA ARG A 51 -1.87 3.20 4.40
C ARG A 51 -2.62 2.17 5.26
N ARG A 52 -2.13 0.92 5.36
CA ARG A 52 -2.74 -0.12 6.22
C ARG A 52 -2.65 0.25 7.68
N ARG A 53 -1.52 0.79 8.15
CA ARG A 53 -1.34 1.27 9.54
C ARG A 53 -2.34 2.37 9.90
N GLN A 54 -2.63 3.24 8.93
CA GLN A 54 -3.59 4.34 9.05
C GLN A 54 -5.00 3.98 8.58
N LEU A 55 -5.30 2.72 8.26
CA LEU A 55 -6.60 2.29 7.72
C LEU A 55 -7.72 2.76 8.65
N CYS A 56 -8.62 3.57 8.12
CA CYS A 56 -9.82 3.93 8.84
C CYS A 56 -10.71 2.70 8.90
N PHE A 57 -11.03 2.28 10.12
CA PHE A 57 -11.94 1.17 10.38
C PHE A 57 -12.71 1.52 11.65
N PRO A 58 -14.04 1.32 11.69
CA PRO A 58 -14.85 1.75 12.83
C PRO A 58 -14.36 1.09 14.12
N ARG A 59 -14.42 1.83 15.24
CA ARG A 59 -14.06 1.30 16.58
C ARG A 59 -15.14 0.38 17.16
N ILE A 60 -15.49 -0.65 16.39
CA ILE A 60 -16.48 -1.68 16.76
C ILE A 60 -16.02 -2.48 17.98
N VAL A 61 -14.71 -2.55 18.26
CA VAL A 61 -14.15 -3.39 19.34
C VAL A 61 -14.15 -2.73 20.71
N ARG A 62 -13.95 -1.40 20.81
CA ARG A 62 -13.62 -0.70 22.08
C ARG A 62 -14.72 0.20 22.69
N GLY A 63 -15.88 0.33 22.06
CA GLY A 63 -17.00 1.08 22.63
C GLY A 63 -17.96 0.19 23.44
N PRO A 64 -18.66 0.72 24.46
CA PRO A 64 -19.83 0.08 25.09
C PRO A 64 -21.03 -0.05 24.15
N ALA A 65 -20.88 0.31 22.86
CA ALA A 65 -21.81 -0.02 21.81
C ALA A 65 -21.78 -1.55 21.59
N ASN A 66 -22.61 -2.24 22.37
CA ASN A 66 -23.10 -3.55 22.02
C ASN A 66 -23.78 -3.41 20.65
N LEU A 67 -23.05 -3.63 19.55
CA LEU A 67 -23.69 -3.83 18.25
C LEU A 67 -24.74 -4.91 18.44
N ARG A 68 -26.01 -4.55 18.30
CA ARG A 68 -27.13 -5.42 18.69
C ARG A 68 -27.51 -6.38 17.58
N ASN A 69 -27.20 -6.02 16.34
CA ASN A 69 -27.65 -6.70 15.15
C ASN A 69 -26.70 -6.49 13.94
N LEU A 70 -26.88 -7.29 12.89
CA LEU A 70 -26.11 -7.24 11.64
C LEU A 70 -26.28 -5.92 10.89
N LYS A 71 -27.43 -5.25 11.02
CA LYS A 71 -27.68 -3.96 10.38
C LYS A 71 -26.76 -2.88 10.97
N GLU A 72 -26.69 -2.76 12.29
CA GLU A 72 -25.78 -1.83 12.97
C GLU A 72 -24.31 -2.14 12.64
N PHE A 73 -23.94 -3.43 12.61
CA PHE A 73 -22.59 -3.84 12.20
C PHE A 73 -22.27 -3.35 10.79
N LYS A 74 -23.18 -3.59 9.84
CA LYS A 74 -23.02 -3.13 8.45
C LYS A 74 -22.88 -1.61 8.38
N GLU A 75 -23.74 -0.87 9.07
CA GLU A 75 -23.71 0.60 9.07
C GLU A 75 -22.35 1.16 9.53
N GLU A 76 -21.77 0.59 10.60
CA GLU A 76 -20.44 1.01 11.08
C GLU A 76 -19.32 0.69 10.08
N ILE A 77 -19.36 -0.49 9.45
CA ILE A 77 -18.39 -0.86 8.40
C ILE A 77 -18.48 0.12 7.22
N LEU A 78 -19.69 0.48 6.79
CA LEU A 78 -19.89 1.42 5.69
C LEU A 78 -19.43 2.85 6.05
N LYS A 79 -19.65 3.32 7.28
CA LYS A 79 -19.11 4.62 7.74
C LYS A 79 -17.59 4.64 7.71
N GLY A 80 -16.94 3.56 8.15
CA GLY A 80 -15.49 3.43 8.06
C GLY A 80 -15.00 3.46 6.63
N ALA A 81 -15.62 2.67 5.74
CA ALA A 81 -15.23 2.61 4.34
C ALA A 81 -15.41 3.96 3.63
N GLN A 82 -16.51 4.66 3.92
CA GLN A 82 -16.72 6.03 3.45
C GLN A 82 -15.65 6.99 3.96
N SER A 83 -15.30 6.90 5.23
CA SER A 83 -14.26 7.77 5.81
C SER A 83 -12.88 7.45 5.23
N GLU A 84 -12.56 6.17 5.00
CA GLU A 84 -11.35 5.74 4.31
C GLU A 84 -11.25 6.36 2.92
N GLY A 85 -12.31 6.23 2.10
CA GLY A 85 -12.35 6.85 0.77
C GLY A 85 -12.23 8.37 0.81
N LYS A 86 -12.85 9.02 1.78
CA LYS A 86 -12.76 10.48 1.99
C LYS A 86 -11.33 10.91 2.31
N PHE A 87 -10.70 10.29 3.31
CA PHE A 87 -9.37 10.69 3.76
C PHE A 87 -8.27 10.32 2.77
N LEU A 88 -8.41 9.21 2.04
CA LEU A 88 -7.54 8.91 0.90
C LEU A 88 -7.72 9.95 -0.21
N GLY A 89 -8.96 10.31 -0.54
CA GLY A 89 -9.26 11.37 -1.50
C GLY A 89 -8.65 12.71 -1.10
N ASN A 90 -8.79 13.13 0.17
CA ASN A 90 -8.18 14.35 0.67
C ASN A 90 -6.65 14.34 0.48
N TYR A 91 -5.98 13.27 0.90
CA TYR A 91 -4.52 13.17 0.86
C TYR A 91 -3.92 13.24 -0.55
N TYR A 92 -4.61 12.67 -1.54
CA TYR A 92 -4.16 12.72 -2.94
C TYR A 92 -4.73 13.93 -3.70
N ASN A 93 -5.71 14.65 -3.15
CA ASN A 93 -6.19 15.93 -3.69
C ASN A 93 -5.40 17.13 -3.20
N GLU A 94 -4.70 17.02 -2.09
CA GLU A 94 -3.89 18.12 -1.55
C GLU A 94 -2.85 18.52 -2.59
N ASP A 95 -2.84 19.81 -2.96
CA ASP A 95 -1.84 20.39 -3.84
C ASP A 95 -0.47 20.25 -3.18
N LYS A 96 0.32 19.26 -3.65
CA LYS A 96 1.70 19.05 -3.22
C LYS A 96 2.69 19.94 -3.98
N GLY A 97 2.22 21.03 -4.60
CA GLY A 97 3.02 22.00 -5.35
C GLY A 97 3.25 21.59 -6.81
N ASN A 98 4.45 21.88 -7.33
CA ASN A 98 4.82 21.72 -8.76
C ASN A 98 4.76 20.28 -9.33
N TYR A 99 4.27 19.31 -8.57
CA TYR A 99 4.11 17.90 -8.94
C TYR A 99 2.65 17.46 -9.11
N TYR A 100 1.68 18.38 -8.95
CA TYR A 100 0.27 18.07 -9.15
C TYR A 100 0.00 17.59 -10.57
N ASN A 101 -0.49 16.36 -10.69
CA ASN A 101 -0.98 15.80 -11.93
C ASN A 101 -2.28 15.08 -11.61
N GLU A 102 -3.39 15.72 -11.97
CA GLU A 102 -4.74 15.28 -11.61
C GLU A 102 -5.00 13.81 -11.96
N ASP A 103 -4.53 13.33 -13.11
CA ASP A 103 -4.74 11.95 -13.53
C ASP A 103 -3.89 10.96 -12.73
N LYS A 104 -2.62 11.28 -12.46
CA LYS A 104 -1.73 10.45 -11.64
C LYS A 104 -2.18 10.39 -10.19
N ASP A 105 -2.65 11.50 -9.64
CA ASP A 105 -3.11 11.56 -8.25
C ASP A 105 -4.44 10.83 -8.06
N LYS A 106 -5.36 10.95 -9.04
CA LYS A 106 -6.57 10.09 -9.11
C LYS A 106 -6.21 8.61 -9.17
N GLU A 107 -5.21 8.24 -9.98
CA GLU A 107 -4.76 6.85 -10.09
C GLU A 107 -4.20 6.34 -8.76
N LYS A 108 -3.35 7.12 -8.07
CA LYS A 108 -2.83 6.79 -6.74
C LYS A 108 -3.94 6.63 -5.71
N ALA A 109 -4.92 7.54 -5.71
CA ALA A 109 -6.07 7.45 -4.82
C ALA A 109 -6.89 6.18 -5.07
N LEU A 110 -7.13 5.83 -6.33
CA LEU A 110 -7.81 4.60 -6.71
C LEU A 110 -7.06 3.36 -6.22
N GLU A 111 -5.75 3.27 -6.46
CA GLU A 111 -4.95 2.12 -6.03
C GLU A 111 -4.91 2.00 -4.51
N ALA A 112 -4.76 3.12 -3.79
CA ALA A 112 -4.83 3.12 -2.33
C ALA A 112 -6.21 2.66 -1.84
N MET A 113 -7.29 3.10 -2.49
CA MET A 113 -8.66 2.66 -2.17
C MET A 113 -8.85 1.15 -2.43
N LYS A 114 -8.33 0.62 -3.54
CA LYS A 114 -8.35 -0.84 -3.83
C LYS A 114 -7.60 -1.62 -2.76
N ASN A 115 -6.40 -1.19 -2.39
CA ASN A 115 -5.61 -1.85 -1.35
C ASN A 115 -6.31 -1.81 0.02
N SER A 116 -6.91 -0.67 0.39
CA SER A 116 -7.75 -0.57 1.60
C SER A 116 -9.00 -1.45 1.53
N PHE A 117 -9.67 -1.53 0.39
CA PHE A 117 -10.82 -2.42 0.19
C PHE A 117 -10.46 -3.89 0.42
N TYR A 118 -9.32 -4.35 -0.08
CA TYR A 118 -8.84 -5.70 0.18
C TYR A 118 -8.43 -5.89 1.64
N ASP A 119 -7.83 -4.90 2.31
CA ASP A 119 -7.54 -5.04 3.74
C ASP A 119 -8.82 -5.15 4.58
N TYR A 120 -9.89 -4.47 4.20
CA TYR A 120 -11.21 -4.66 4.81
C TYR A 120 -11.69 -6.11 4.71
N GLU A 121 -11.53 -6.76 3.56
CA GLU A 121 -11.87 -8.18 3.38
C GLU A 121 -11.15 -9.07 4.39
N TYR A 122 -9.82 -8.90 4.51
CA TYR A 122 -8.98 -9.70 5.40
C TYR A 122 -9.34 -9.46 6.87
N ILE A 123 -9.64 -8.21 7.25
CA ILE A 123 -10.08 -7.89 8.62
C ILE A 123 -11.43 -8.54 8.93
N ILE A 124 -12.40 -8.45 8.00
CA ILE A 124 -13.76 -8.99 8.19
C ILE A 124 -13.73 -10.52 8.25
N LYS A 125 -12.98 -11.17 7.35
CA LYS A 125 -12.79 -12.63 7.33
C LYS A 125 -11.87 -13.13 8.45
N GLY A 126 -11.18 -12.22 9.15
CA GLY A 126 -10.27 -12.55 10.27
C GLY A 126 -8.97 -13.22 9.84
N SER A 127 -8.52 -12.97 8.61
CA SER A 127 -7.27 -13.48 8.04
C SER A 127 -6.20 -12.39 7.84
N ASP A 128 -6.46 -11.16 8.32
CA ASP A 128 -5.51 -10.04 8.26
C ASP A 128 -4.23 -10.32 9.06
N ILE A 129 -3.08 -10.05 8.43
CA ILE A 129 -1.74 -10.23 9.00
C ILE A 129 -1.54 -9.31 10.21
N LEU A 130 -2.09 -8.09 10.15
CA LEU A 130 -2.04 -7.12 11.25
C LEU A 130 -3.12 -7.43 12.30
N GLU A 131 -2.94 -8.56 12.99
CA GLU A 131 -3.84 -9.04 14.04
C GLU A 131 -3.69 -8.24 15.36
N ASN A 132 -3.76 -6.91 15.29
CA ASN A 132 -3.68 -6.05 16.46
C ASN A 132 -5.01 -6.07 17.26
N ILE A 133 -5.01 -5.48 18.47
CA ILE A 133 -6.17 -5.49 19.38
C ILE A 133 -7.41 -4.82 18.75
N GLN A 134 -7.23 -3.90 17.80
CA GLN A 134 -8.34 -3.21 17.14
C GLN A 134 -9.11 -4.11 16.17
N PHE A 135 -8.44 -5.07 15.52
CA PHE A 135 -9.03 -5.89 14.46
C PHE A 135 -9.33 -7.34 14.87
N LYS A 136 -8.62 -7.87 15.88
CA LYS A 136 -8.69 -9.28 16.31
C LYS A 136 -10.12 -9.80 16.55
N ASP A 137 -11.02 -8.95 17.03
CA ASP A 137 -12.35 -9.36 17.45
C ASP A 137 -13.45 -9.14 16.40
N ILE A 138 -13.13 -8.60 15.23
CA ILE A 138 -14.13 -8.27 14.21
C ILE A 138 -14.86 -9.52 13.71
N LYS A 139 -14.12 -10.52 13.22
CA LYS A 139 -14.71 -11.79 12.75
C LYS A 139 -15.53 -12.46 13.84
N ARG A 140 -14.97 -12.58 15.05
CA ARG A 140 -15.65 -13.18 16.21
C ARG A 140 -16.94 -12.45 16.57
N LYS A 141 -16.97 -11.11 16.48
CA LYS A 141 -18.19 -10.32 16.71
C LYS A 141 -19.22 -10.54 15.61
N LEU A 142 -18.79 -10.59 14.35
CA LEU A 142 -19.65 -10.86 13.20
C LEU A 142 -20.28 -12.26 13.30
N ASP A 143 -19.48 -13.30 13.56
CA ASP A 143 -19.95 -14.67 13.70
C ASP A 143 -21.04 -14.77 14.80
N LYS A 144 -20.82 -14.13 15.97
CA LYS A 144 -21.82 -14.07 17.05
C LYS A 144 -23.13 -13.36 16.68
N LEU A 145 -23.09 -12.40 15.76
CA LEU A 145 -24.29 -11.72 15.27
C LEU A 145 -25.03 -12.60 14.25
N LEU A 146 -24.29 -13.29 13.38
CA LEU A 146 -24.84 -14.24 12.41
C LEU A 146 -25.56 -15.40 13.11
N GLU A 147 -24.96 -15.96 14.17
CA GLU A 147 -25.57 -17.01 15.00
C GLU A 147 -26.88 -16.58 15.68
N LYS A 148 -27.02 -15.30 16.04
CA LYS A 148 -28.22 -14.78 16.72
C LYS A 148 -29.38 -14.52 15.78
N GLU A 149 -29.11 -14.20 14.52
CA GLU A 149 -30.12 -13.77 13.54
C GLU A 149 -30.48 -14.90 12.56
N THR A 150 -30.75 -16.09 13.09
CA THR A 150 -30.89 -17.44 12.49
C THR A 150 -31.75 -17.65 11.22
N ASN A 151 -32.16 -16.61 10.49
CA ASN A 151 -32.99 -16.68 9.28
C ASN A 151 -32.33 -16.13 8.00
N ASN A 152 -31.01 -15.98 7.95
CA ASN A 152 -30.32 -15.46 6.76
C ASN A 152 -29.52 -16.55 6.02
N ASN A 153 -29.50 -16.50 4.68
CA ASN A 153 -28.63 -17.32 3.82
C ASN A 153 -27.12 -17.01 3.99
N ILE A 154 -26.74 -16.28 5.03
CA ILE A 154 -25.38 -15.82 5.32
C ILE A 154 -24.93 -16.56 6.57
N GLN A 155 -24.03 -17.53 6.42
CA GLN A 155 -23.66 -18.46 7.50
C GLN A 155 -22.37 -18.07 8.21
N ASN A 156 -21.49 -17.34 7.53
CA ASN A 156 -20.16 -16.98 8.03
C ASN A 156 -19.71 -15.59 7.55
N ALA A 157 -18.54 -15.16 8.02
CA ALA A 157 -17.95 -13.88 7.64
C ALA A 157 -17.64 -13.78 6.14
N GLU A 158 -17.33 -14.91 5.48
CA GLU A 158 -17.08 -14.97 4.04
C GLU A 158 -18.35 -14.69 3.23
N ASP A 159 -19.46 -15.34 3.55
CA ASP A 159 -20.77 -15.09 2.94
C ASP A 159 -21.22 -13.64 3.17
N TRP A 160 -20.94 -13.13 4.37
CA TRP A 160 -21.28 -11.74 4.72
C TRP A 160 -20.47 -10.76 3.87
N TRP A 161 -19.16 -11.00 3.70
CA TRP A 161 -18.33 -10.20 2.80
C TRP A 161 -18.86 -10.25 1.37
N GLU A 162 -19.11 -11.43 0.82
CA GLU A 162 -19.61 -11.59 -0.55
C GLU A 162 -20.92 -10.84 -0.78
N THR A 163 -21.82 -10.87 0.21
CA THR A 163 -23.10 -10.14 0.17
C THR A 163 -22.90 -8.61 0.23
N ASN A 164 -21.91 -8.13 0.97
CA ASN A 164 -21.79 -6.71 1.33
C ASN A 164 -20.64 -5.95 0.64
N LYS A 165 -19.69 -6.63 0.00
CA LYS A 165 -18.49 -6.02 -0.61
C LYS A 165 -18.81 -4.91 -1.60
N LYS A 166 -19.89 -5.07 -2.38
CA LYS A 166 -20.40 -4.02 -3.28
C LYS A 166 -20.80 -2.75 -2.55
N SER A 167 -21.47 -2.88 -1.41
CA SER A 167 -21.89 -1.74 -0.59
C SER A 167 -20.67 -1.04 0.02
N ILE A 168 -19.67 -1.81 0.47
CA ILE A 168 -18.42 -1.32 1.04
C ILE A 168 -17.65 -0.51 0.00
N TRP A 169 -17.46 -1.05 -1.21
CA TRP A 169 -16.80 -0.32 -2.29
C TRP A 169 -17.53 0.97 -2.67
N ASN A 170 -18.87 0.91 -2.82
CA ASN A 170 -19.68 2.09 -3.07
C ASN A 170 -19.54 3.14 -1.95
N ALA A 171 -19.44 2.72 -0.69
CA ALA A 171 -19.22 3.64 0.42
C ALA A 171 -17.86 4.34 0.30
N MET A 172 -16.79 3.63 -0.05
CA MET A 172 -15.48 4.25 -0.31
C MET A 172 -15.56 5.26 -1.46
N LEU A 173 -16.24 4.94 -2.56
CA LEU A 173 -16.48 5.86 -3.68
C LEU A 173 -17.29 7.10 -3.25
N CYS A 174 -18.34 6.94 -2.44
CA CYS A 174 -19.07 8.07 -1.86
C CYS A 174 -18.13 8.97 -1.02
N GLY A 175 -17.25 8.36 -0.23
CA GLY A 175 -16.24 9.03 0.56
C GLY A 175 -15.29 9.85 -0.30
N TYR A 176 -14.72 9.22 -1.31
CA TYR A 176 -13.86 9.87 -2.29
C TYR A 176 -14.57 11.06 -2.95
N LYS A 177 -15.84 10.93 -3.32
CA LYS A 177 -16.62 12.06 -3.84
C LYS A 177 -16.75 13.22 -2.84
N LYS A 178 -16.89 12.92 -1.54
CA LYS A 178 -16.96 13.91 -0.46
C LYS A 178 -15.62 14.63 -0.19
N SER A 179 -14.50 14.11 -0.70
CA SER A 179 -13.17 14.77 -0.59
C SER A 179 -12.96 15.97 -1.53
N GLY A 180 -13.98 16.33 -2.32
CA GLY A 180 -13.87 17.38 -3.35
C GLY A 180 -13.80 16.82 -4.78
N ASN A 181 -13.54 15.52 -4.95
CA ASN A 181 -13.55 14.83 -6.25
C ASN A 181 -14.95 14.57 -6.77
N LYS A 182 -15.59 15.57 -7.39
CA LYS A 182 -17.00 15.49 -7.79
C LYS A 182 -17.28 14.48 -8.91
N ILE A 183 -16.27 14.15 -9.72
CA ILE A 183 -16.38 13.25 -10.87
C ILE A 183 -15.62 11.95 -10.55
N ILE A 184 -16.35 10.83 -10.61
CA ILE A 184 -15.78 9.49 -10.52
C ILE A 184 -15.89 8.88 -11.92
N ASP A 185 -14.77 8.38 -12.42
CA ASP A 185 -14.77 7.65 -13.68
C ASP A 185 -15.68 6.40 -13.57
N PRO A 186 -16.61 6.17 -14.51
CA PRO A 186 -17.48 5.01 -14.48
C PRO A 186 -16.76 3.67 -14.32
N SER A 187 -15.51 3.55 -14.79
CA SER A 187 -14.67 2.35 -14.61
C SER A 187 -14.43 2.00 -13.14
N TRP A 188 -14.40 2.99 -12.23
CA TRP A 188 -14.23 2.78 -10.79
C TRP A 188 -15.46 2.13 -10.16
N CYS A 189 -16.62 2.15 -10.84
CA CYS A 189 -17.85 1.53 -10.34
C CYS A 189 -17.81 0.01 -10.44
N THR A 190 -16.85 -0.54 -11.18
CA THR A 190 -16.53 -1.96 -11.16
C THR A 190 -15.86 -2.26 -9.84
N ILE A 191 -16.44 -3.18 -9.07
CA ILE A 191 -15.84 -3.63 -7.80
C ILE A 191 -14.45 -4.16 -8.14
N PRO A 192 -13.39 -3.74 -7.43
CA PRO A 192 -12.08 -4.36 -7.56
C PRO A 192 -12.30 -5.87 -7.48
N THR A 193 -11.88 -6.59 -8.50
CA THR A 193 -12.07 -8.04 -8.54
C THR A 193 -11.50 -8.61 -7.25
N THR A 194 -12.08 -9.68 -6.70
CA THR A 194 -11.45 -10.37 -5.57
C THR A 194 -10.17 -11.02 -6.08
N GLU A 195 -9.12 -10.21 -6.21
CA GLU A 195 -7.80 -10.65 -6.61
C GLU A 195 -7.39 -11.68 -5.56
N LYS A 196 -7.20 -12.93 -6.01
CA LYS A 196 -6.80 -14.02 -5.13
C LYS A 196 -5.39 -13.84 -4.56
N THR A 197 -4.67 -12.79 -5.00
CA THR A 197 -3.35 -12.40 -4.53
C THR A 197 -3.38 -12.16 -3.03
N PRO A 198 -2.59 -12.90 -2.25
CA PRO A 198 -2.67 -12.79 -0.80
C PRO A 198 -2.09 -11.50 -0.24
N GLN A 199 -2.54 -11.13 0.96
CA GLN A 199 -2.29 -9.80 1.53
C GLN A 199 -0.82 -9.42 1.55
N PHE A 200 0.06 -10.34 1.94
CA PHE A 200 1.50 -10.13 1.91
C PHE A 200 2.01 -9.75 0.51
N LEU A 201 1.60 -10.47 -0.53
CA LEU A 201 2.00 -10.20 -1.90
C LEU A 201 1.42 -8.87 -2.42
N ARG A 202 0.21 -8.49 -2.01
CA ARG A 202 -0.36 -7.16 -2.34
C ARG A 202 0.45 -6.04 -1.70
N TRP A 203 0.87 -6.19 -0.45
CA TRP A 203 1.73 -5.21 0.22
C TRP A 203 3.11 -5.12 -0.44
N ILE A 204 3.66 -6.23 -0.95
CA ILE A 204 4.89 -6.22 -1.75
C ILE A 204 4.70 -5.43 -3.06
N LYS A 205 3.59 -5.63 -3.79
CA LYS A 205 3.28 -4.83 -4.99
C LYS A 205 3.12 -3.35 -4.67
N GLU A 206 2.43 -3.01 -3.58
CA GLU A 206 2.24 -1.63 -3.12
C GLU A 206 3.59 -0.98 -2.78
N TRP A 207 4.47 -1.69 -2.06
CA TRP A 207 5.83 -1.22 -1.78
C TRP A 207 6.66 -1.07 -3.06
N GLY A 208 6.66 -2.09 -3.93
CA GLY A 208 7.44 -2.09 -5.16
C GLY A 208 7.06 -0.96 -6.11
N THR A 209 5.77 -0.64 -6.20
CA THR A 209 5.26 0.50 -6.99
C THR A 209 5.84 1.82 -6.46
N ASN A 210 5.80 2.02 -5.13
CA ASN A 210 6.33 3.24 -4.51
C ASN A 210 7.85 3.35 -4.64
N VAL A 211 8.59 2.23 -4.50
CA VAL A 211 10.04 2.18 -4.70
C VAL A 211 10.41 2.56 -6.12
N CYS A 212 9.75 1.99 -7.15
CA CYS A 212 10.08 2.34 -8.53
C CYS A 212 9.77 3.81 -8.85
N ILE A 213 8.68 4.37 -8.31
CA ILE A 213 8.36 5.81 -8.45
C ILE A 213 9.46 6.67 -7.82
N GLU A 214 9.87 6.39 -6.58
CA GLU A 214 10.92 7.15 -5.92
C GLU A 214 12.28 6.97 -6.61
N LYS A 215 12.63 5.73 -7.00
CA LYS A 215 13.88 5.41 -7.69
C LYS A 215 14.02 6.22 -8.97
N GLU A 216 12.99 6.25 -9.80
CA GLU A 216 13.01 7.01 -11.05
C GLU A 216 13.17 8.51 -10.80
N LYS A 217 12.56 9.05 -9.73
CA LYS A 217 12.76 10.45 -9.33
C LYS A 217 14.24 10.72 -8.96
N TYR A 218 14.89 9.86 -8.19
CA TYR A 218 16.31 10.02 -7.88
C TYR A 218 17.18 9.91 -9.13
N LYS A 219 16.89 8.95 -10.02
CA LYS A 219 17.60 8.80 -11.31
C LYS A 219 17.49 10.08 -12.15
N GLN A 220 16.29 10.68 -12.24
CA GLN A 220 16.07 11.93 -12.97
C GLN A 220 16.83 13.11 -12.37
N ASN A 221 16.82 13.25 -11.04
CA ASN A 221 17.57 14.30 -10.35
C ASN A 221 19.08 14.17 -10.62
N VAL A 222 19.64 12.96 -10.48
CA VAL A 222 21.06 12.72 -10.76
C VAL A 222 21.37 13.01 -12.22
N LYS A 223 20.56 12.55 -13.18
CA LYS A 223 20.75 12.85 -14.61
C LYS A 223 20.76 14.35 -14.90
N SER A 224 19.83 15.09 -14.30
CA SER A 224 19.72 16.55 -14.47
C SER A 224 20.96 17.25 -13.93
N GLU A 225 21.31 17.03 -12.67
CA GLU A 225 22.39 17.75 -11.99
C GLU A 225 23.79 17.28 -12.39
N CYS A 226 23.95 16.05 -12.92
CA CYS A 226 25.23 15.51 -13.37
C CYS A 226 25.45 15.58 -14.89
N SER A 227 24.53 16.15 -15.67
CA SER A 227 24.57 16.15 -17.14
C SER A 227 25.84 16.76 -17.76
N ASN A 228 26.46 17.75 -17.09
CA ASN A 228 27.67 18.44 -17.55
C ASN A 228 28.96 17.94 -16.86
N VAL A 229 28.89 16.90 -16.03
CA VAL A 229 30.04 16.39 -15.28
C VAL A 229 30.72 15.28 -16.07
N THR A 230 31.76 15.64 -16.81
CA THR A 230 32.55 14.70 -17.63
C THR A 230 33.54 13.86 -16.83
N ASN A 231 33.92 14.32 -15.64
CA ASN A 231 34.66 13.58 -14.63
C ASN A 231 34.29 14.15 -13.26
N ILE A 232 34.05 13.28 -12.29
CA ILE A 232 33.99 13.67 -10.88
C ILE A 232 35.44 13.81 -10.43
N ASP A 233 36.06 14.92 -10.84
CA ASP A 233 37.20 15.43 -10.13
C ASP A 233 36.64 16.15 -8.91
N LEU A 234 36.95 15.62 -7.73
CA LEU A 234 36.54 16.11 -6.41
C LEU A 234 37.19 17.48 -6.10
N ASP A 235 37.37 18.33 -7.10
CA ASP A 235 37.87 19.69 -6.95
C ASP A 235 36.77 20.53 -6.29
N PRO A 236 36.98 21.00 -5.04
CA PRO A 236 35.97 21.73 -4.27
C PRO A 236 35.55 23.07 -4.88
N GLN A 237 36.22 23.53 -5.95
CA GLN A 237 35.99 24.85 -6.56
C GLN A 237 34.93 24.86 -7.70
N ALA A 238 34.48 23.71 -8.20
CA ALA A 238 33.44 23.64 -9.23
C ALA A 238 32.03 23.50 -8.64
N SER A 239 31.20 24.55 -8.73
CA SER A 239 29.85 24.55 -8.14
C SER A 239 28.92 23.47 -8.70
N GLU A 240 29.12 23.06 -9.96
CA GLU A 240 28.35 21.99 -10.63
C GLU A 240 28.73 20.59 -10.11
N SER A 241 30.01 20.37 -9.80
CA SER A 241 30.50 19.12 -9.15
C SER A 241 29.86 18.93 -7.78
N THR A 242 29.59 20.03 -7.06
CA THR A 242 28.99 19.98 -5.72
C THR A 242 27.51 19.56 -5.76
N LYS A 243 26.72 20.04 -6.73
CA LYS A 243 25.30 19.66 -6.88
C LYS A 243 25.13 18.19 -7.31
N CYS A 244 25.89 17.77 -8.32
CA CYS A 244 25.92 16.37 -8.76
C CYS A 244 26.31 15.43 -7.61
N THR A 245 27.40 15.75 -6.89
CA THR A 245 27.82 15.00 -5.70
C THR A 245 26.73 14.92 -4.64
N SER A 246 25.99 16.01 -4.43
CA SER A 246 24.89 16.03 -3.46
C SER A 246 23.74 15.11 -3.85
N GLU A 247 23.28 15.13 -5.12
CA GLU A 247 22.21 14.25 -5.58
C GLU A 247 22.64 12.77 -5.58
N ILE A 248 23.89 12.49 -5.93
CA ILE A 248 24.45 11.13 -5.83
C ILE A 248 24.39 10.64 -4.37
N ARG A 249 24.87 11.43 -3.41
CA ARG A 249 24.80 11.07 -1.98
C ARG A 249 23.37 10.83 -1.50
N LYS A 250 22.41 11.66 -1.92
CA LYS A 250 20.99 11.43 -1.59
C LYS A 250 20.48 10.10 -2.17
N TYR A 251 20.85 9.77 -3.41
CA TYR A 251 20.45 8.51 -4.03
C TYR A 251 21.09 7.30 -3.34
N GLN A 252 22.34 7.41 -2.88
CA GLN A 252 22.99 6.37 -2.06
C GLN A 252 22.31 6.16 -0.72
N GLU A 253 22.01 7.25 0.01
CA GLU A 253 21.33 7.18 1.29
C GLU A 253 19.94 6.55 1.14
N TRP A 254 19.21 6.92 0.09
CA TRP A 254 17.98 6.29 -0.30
C TRP A 254 18.17 4.79 -0.58
N GLY A 255 19.14 4.43 -1.42
CA GLY A 255 19.46 3.04 -1.78
C GLY A 255 19.78 2.19 -0.55
N ARG A 256 20.54 2.73 0.41
CA ARG A 256 20.85 2.06 1.69
C ARG A 256 19.61 1.79 2.54
N LYS A 257 18.68 2.73 2.61
CA LYS A 257 17.42 2.53 3.36
C LYS A 257 16.55 1.49 2.69
N ARG A 258 16.42 1.53 1.35
CA ARG A 258 15.57 0.62 0.59
C ARG A 258 16.16 -0.77 0.43
N SER A 259 17.48 -0.93 0.38
CA SER A 259 18.12 -2.24 0.37
C SER A 259 17.80 -3.03 1.65
N ILE A 260 17.80 -2.38 2.83
CA ILE A 260 17.43 -3.02 4.10
C ILE A 260 15.96 -3.48 4.09
N GLN A 261 15.06 -2.64 3.60
CA GLN A 261 13.64 -3.01 3.46
C GLN A 261 13.47 -4.16 2.47
N TRP A 262 14.19 -4.12 1.35
CA TRP A 262 14.14 -5.14 0.31
C TRP A 262 14.66 -6.49 0.77
N GLU A 263 15.77 -6.51 1.50
CA GLU A 263 16.33 -7.71 2.11
C GLU A 263 15.30 -8.35 3.05
N THR A 264 14.69 -7.54 3.91
CA THR A 264 13.62 -7.97 4.84
C THR A 264 12.45 -8.61 4.09
N ILE A 265 11.93 -7.94 3.05
CA ILE A 265 10.84 -8.45 2.21
C ILE A 265 11.24 -9.74 1.49
N SER A 266 12.44 -9.79 0.93
CA SER A 266 12.97 -10.91 0.16
C SER A 266 13.14 -12.16 1.02
N GLU A 267 13.62 -12.01 2.25
CA GLU A 267 13.66 -13.10 3.22
C GLU A 267 12.26 -13.59 3.59
N GLY A 268 11.33 -12.66 3.84
CA GLY A 268 9.92 -12.98 4.12
C GLY A 268 9.28 -13.79 3.00
N TYR A 269 9.45 -13.36 1.75
CA TYR A 269 8.95 -14.06 0.57
C TYR A 269 9.46 -15.50 0.51
N LYS A 270 10.77 -15.72 0.64
CA LYS A 270 11.37 -17.06 0.63
C LYS A 270 10.80 -17.93 1.76
N LYS A 271 10.63 -17.36 2.95
CA LYS A 271 10.06 -18.06 4.10
C LYS A 271 8.61 -18.49 3.85
N TYR A 272 7.74 -17.57 3.42
CA TYR A 272 6.32 -17.88 3.22
C TYR A 272 6.08 -18.83 2.05
N LYS A 273 6.88 -18.74 0.98
CA LYS A 273 6.81 -19.69 -0.13
C LYS A 273 7.03 -21.14 0.32
N GLY A 274 7.88 -21.35 1.33
CA GLY A 274 8.17 -22.68 1.90
C GLY A 274 7.13 -23.18 2.92
N MET A 275 6.17 -22.35 3.35
CA MET A 275 5.20 -22.72 4.37
C MET A 275 3.95 -23.38 3.79
N ASP A 276 3.52 -24.49 4.39
CA ASP A 276 2.29 -25.20 4.02
C ASP A 276 1.04 -24.30 4.06
N GLU A 277 0.96 -23.42 5.06
CA GLU A 277 -0.14 -22.45 5.23
C GLU A 277 -0.30 -21.50 4.02
N PHE A 278 0.78 -21.28 3.27
CA PHE A 278 0.81 -20.43 2.08
C PHE A 278 1.11 -21.21 0.79
N LYS A 279 1.18 -22.55 0.82
CA LYS A 279 1.40 -23.34 -0.41
C LYS A 279 0.33 -23.06 -1.45
N ASN A 280 -0.95 -23.07 -1.08
CA ASN A 280 -2.05 -22.78 -2.01
C ASN A 280 -2.04 -21.35 -2.57
N VAL A 281 -1.43 -20.43 -1.82
CA VAL A 281 -1.24 -19.02 -2.16
C VAL A 281 -0.13 -18.86 -3.20
N PHE A 282 1.03 -19.48 -2.95
CA PHE A 282 2.19 -19.45 -3.83
C PHE A 282 2.11 -20.46 -4.97
N ASN A 283 1.19 -21.42 -4.96
CA ASN A 283 0.97 -22.32 -6.10
C ASN A 283 0.55 -21.58 -7.39
N ASN A 284 0.02 -20.36 -7.27
CA ASN A 284 -0.27 -19.47 -8.39
C ASN A 284 0.85 -18.42 -8.63
N ALA A 285 1.86 -18.37 -7.78
CA ALA A 285 3.01 -17.46 -7.82
C ALA A 285 4.29 -18.32 -7.72
N ASN A 286 4.71 -18.87 -8.86
CA ASN A 286 5.76 -19.88 -8.93
C ASN A 286 7.16 -19.26 -8.86
N GLU A 287 7.24 -17.94 -8.85
CA GLU A 287 8.45 -17.17 -9.07
C GLU A 287 9.44 -17.41 -7.92
N PRO A 288 10.72 -17.68 -8.23
CA PRO A 288 11.69 -18.18 -7.26
C PRO A 288 12.00 -17.19 -6.12
N ASN A 289 11.76 -15.91 -6.33
CA ASN A 289 12.03 -14.85 -5.37
C ASN A 289 11.10 -13.64 -5.60
N ALA A 290 11.13 -12.67 -4.67
CA ALA A 290 10.28 -11.49 -4.71
C ALA A 290 10.54 -10.58 -5.93
N ASN A 291 11.78 -10.55 -6.46
CA ASN A 291 12.12 -9.76 -7.65
C ASN A 291 11.38 -10.29 -8.88
N GLU A 292 11.47 -11.59 -9.13
CA GLU A 292 10.77 -12.25 -10.24
C GLU A 292 9.24 -12.11 -10.08
N TYR A 293 8.73 -12.26 -8.86
CA TYR A 293 7.31 -12.01 -8.58
C TYR A 293 6.85 -10.61 -8.99
N LEU A 294 7.61 -9.58 -8.60
CA LEU A 294 7.28 -8.19 -8.95
C LEU A 294 7.40 -7.95 -10.46
N LYS A 295 8.42 -8.51 -11.12
CA LYS A 295 8.60 -8.41 -12.58
C LYS A 295 7.42 -9.01 -13.34
N GLU A 296 6.91 -10.17 -12.92
CA GLU A 296 5.81 -10.86 -13.61
C GLU A 296 4.42 -10.31 -13.25
N HIS A 297 4.21 -9.90 -11.99
CA HIS A 297 2.87 -9.61 -11.46
C HIS A 297 2.62 -8.16 -11.08
N CYS A 298 3.61 -7.27 -11.21
CA CYS A 298 3.45 -5.85 -10.96
C CYS A 298 3.86 -5.02 -12.19
N SER A 299 2.91 -4.78 -13.10
CA SER A 299 3.12 -3.91 -14.26
C SER A 299 3.48 -2.45 -13.89
N LYS A 300 3.16 -2.02 -12.65
CA LYS A 300 3.51 -0.71 -12.10
C LYS A 300 4.85 -0.69 -11.37
N CYS A 301 5.59 -1.80 -11.38
CA CYS A 301 6.91 -1.93 -10.78
C CYS A 301 8.02 -2.11 -11.84
N PRO A 302 8.17 -1.21 -12.83
CA PRO A 302 9.18 -1.36 -13.87
C PRO A 302 10.54 -0.90 -13.35
N CYS A 303 11.13 -1.57 -12.36
CA CYS A 303 12.49 -1.28 -11.91
C CYS A 303 13.16 -2.51 -11.27
N GLY A 304 14.49 -2.50 -11.23
CA GLY A 304 15.27 -3.47 -10.49
C GLY A 304 15.26 -3.16 -8.99
N PHE A 305 15.19 -4.21 -8.17
CA PHE A 305 15.24 -4.08 -6.71
C PHE A 305 16.59 -4.51 -6.13
N ASN A 306 17.28 -5.44 -6.79
CA ASN A 306 18.54 -6.01 -6.29
C ASN A 306 19.72 -5.04 -6.44
N ASP A 307 19.68 -4.12 -7.42
CA ASP A 307 20.74 -3.14 -7.65
C ASP A 307 20.78 -2.03 -6.58
N MET A 308 19.76 -1.95 -5.71
CA MET A 308 19.78 -1.03 -4.57
C MET A 308 20.93 -1.29 -3.60
N GLU A 309 21.39 -2.54 -3.47
CA GLU A 309 22.60 -2.87 -2.70
C GLU A 309 23.86 -2.29 -3.35
N GLU A 310 23.95 -2.38 -4.67
CA GLU A 310 25.08 -1.82 -5.43
C GLU A 310 25.09 -0.28 -5.37
N ILE A 311 23.92 0.35 -5.41
CA ILE A 311 23.78 1.81 -5.22
C ILE A 311 24.22 2.21 -3.80
N ALA A 312 23.89 1.40 -2.79
CA ALA A 312 24.23 1.66 -1.40
C ALA A 312 25.69 1.39 -1.04
N ASN A 313 26.41 0.60 -1.85
CA ASN A 313 27.77 0.16 -1.55
C ASN A 313 28.75 1.35 -1.50
N ASN A 314 29.55 1.41 -0.43
CA ASN A 314 30.56 2.45 -0.19
C ASN A 314 31.95 1.86 0.09
N LYS A 315 32.19 0.60 -0.30
CA LYS A 315 33.49 -0.07 -0.13
C LYS A 315 34.55 0.48 -1.07
N ASP A 316 34.14 1.04 -2.20
CA ASP A 316 35.03 1.63 -3.19
C ASP A 316 35.42 3.05 -2.79
N ASN A 317 36.45 3.61 -3.45
CA ASN A 317 36.72 5.04 -3.25
C ASN A 317 35.54 5.90 -3.75
N GLU A 318 35.46 7.14 -3.26
CA GLU A 318 34.32 8.03 -3.52
C GLU A 318 34.10 8.26 -5.04
N LYS A 319 35.20 8.36 -5.81
CA LYS A 319 35.15 8.55 -7.27
C LYS A 319 34.58 7.33 -7.99
N GLU A 320 35.03 6.12 -7.67
CA GLU A 320 34.51 4.87 -8.23
C GLU A 320 33.03 4.66 -7.88
N THR A 321 32.67 4.94 -6.64
CA THR A 321 31.29 4.83 -6.16
C THR A 321 30.36 5.74 -6.97
N PHE A 322 30.77 6.99 -7.19
CA PHE A 322 29.95 7.93 -7.93
C PHE A 322 29.88 7.61 -9.43
N ASN A 323 30.97 7.16 -10.03
CA ASN A 323 30.97 6.69 -11.43
C ASN A 323 29.99 5.52 -11.62
N ARG A 324 29.99 4.53 -10.72
CA ARG A 324 29.01 3.43 -10.75
C ARG A 324 27.57 3.94 -10.71
N ILE A 325 27.29 4.93 -9.87
CA ILE A 325 25.94 5.49 -9.76
C ILE A 325 25.54 6.22 -11.05
N ILE A 326 26.45 6.98 -11.67
CA ILE A 326 26.21 7.60 -12.97
C ILE A 326 25.89 6.55 -14.04
N GLU A 327 26.63 5.43 -14.07
CA GLU A 327 26.33 4.33 -14.98
C GLU A 327 24.94 3.73 -14.72
N LYS A 328 24.61 3.46 -13.44
CA LYS A 328 23.32 2.88 -13.04
C LYS A 328 22.13 3.77 -13.39
N VAL A 329 22.20 5.08 -13.20
CA VAL A 329 21.06 5.96 -13.51
C VAL A 329 20.72 5.93 -15.01
N ASN A 330 21.71 5.66 -15.87
CA ASN A 330 21.53 5.59 -17.32
C ASN A 330 20.92 4.28 -17.82
N ILE A 331 20.85 3.24 -16.97
CA ILE A 331 20.19 1.99 -17.32
C ILE A 331 18.66 2.23 -17.39
N PRO A 332 17.99 1.91 -18.51
CA PRO A 332 16.54 1.92 -18.60
C PRO A 332 15.92 0.96 -17.60
N ALA A 333 14.77 1.32 -17.03
CA ALA A 333 14.18 0.57 -15.94
C ALA A 333 13.73 -0.86 -16.35
N GLU A 334 13.51 -1.07 -17.65
CA GLU A 334 13.22 -2.36 -18.27
C GLU A 334 14.44 -3.29 -18.38
N LEU A 335 15.66 -2.74 -18.24
CA LEU A 335 16.93 -3.47 -18.33
C LEU A 335 17.60 -3.70 -16.96
N GLU A 336 16.95 -3.24 -15.87
CA GLU A 336 17.35 -3.51 -14.48
C GLU A 336 16.82 -4.87 -13.98
#